data_AF-A0A6H0XQE7-F1
#
_entry.id   AF-A0A6H0XQE7-F1
#
_cell.length_a   1.000
_cell.length_b   1.000
_cell.length_c   1.000
_cell.angle_alpha   90.00
_cell.angle_beta   90.00
_cell.angle_gamma   90.00
#
_symmetry.space_group_name_H-M   'P 1'
#
loop_
_entity.id
_entity.type
_entity.pdbx_description
1 polymer ?
#
loop_
_entity_poly.entity_id
_entity_poly.type
_entity_poly.pdbx_seq_one_letter_code
_entity_poly.pdbx_strand_id
1 'polypeptide(L)'
;MPSLKLLAYLAVHPTELRSIIQWKVWHQPVHERDESKEGPEVKECFRLLNLTSRSFAAVIQELHPELLMPVTLFYLILRGLDTIEDDMTISIPKKEPLLREFWKIVDDTEWNFDGNGPNEKDRELLVKFDVVTKEYARIKPEYRVIITDITKKMGNGMADYILNSEHNEKGVDTIKDYELYCHYVAGLVGEGLTRLFVEAKLATPALLERPELMESMGQFLQQTNIIRDIREDHDDKRYFWPREIWSKYVDKLPDIFLPENKEKALQCQSEMILNAIRRADECLYYMAGVSEQSVFNFVAIPQTMAIATLELCFQNYTMFQRNIKITKGHACELMMQSTQNLQLVCEIFRKYARKIHHKNNPRDPLFLDISIACGKIEKFIETLYPTQNARTLKVTDASGTTQAPLSPEAEKQKKKEEEEARWDTVYIGLAVFTTIGLITLAMVGLAWMLGARFDLAFEQLLAGNLRPPENAAVIARSAGASLRAARSTVSAHNEL
;
A
#
# COMPACT_ATOMS: atom_id res chain seq x y z
N MET A 1 22.64 2.00 6.84
CA MET A 1 22.53 0.93 7.85
C MET A 1 21.31 1.21 8.74
N PRO A 2 20.53 0.20 9.18
CA PRO A 2 19.39 0.42 10.06
C PRO A 2 19.84 1.00 11.41
N SER A 3 19.04 1.91 11.96
CA SER A 3 19.26 2.49 13.29
C SER A 3 19.25 1.40 14.37
N LEU A 4 20.08 1.54 15.41
CA LEU A 4 20.09 0.66 16.59
C LEU A 4 18.70 0.52 17.23
N LYS A 5 17.90 1.60 17.23
CA LYS A 5 16.52 1.58 17.73
C LYS A 5 15.62 0.67 16.88
N LEU A 6 15.79 0.70 15.56
CA LEU A 6 15.04 -0.14 14.63
C LEU A 6 15.42 -1.62 14.79
N LEU A 7 16.71 -1.92 14.98
CA LEU A 7 17.18 -3.28 15.21
C LEU A 7 16.64 -3.86 16.51
N ALA A 8 16.66 -3.10 17.60
CA ALA A 8 16.08 -3.51 18.88
C ALA A 8 14.57 -3.74 18.77
N TYR A 9 13.85 -2.85 18.06
CA TYR A 9 12.42 -3.01 17.80
C TYR A 9 12.11 -4.29 17.01
N LEU A 10 12.84 -4.54 15.92
CA LEU A 10 12.61 -5.71 15.06
C LEU A 10 12.99 -7.03 15.74
N ALA A 11 13.91 -7.02 16.71
CA ALA A 11 14.25 -8.21 17.50
C ALA A 11 13.05 -8.72 18.32
N VAL A 12 12.16 -7.83 18.75
CA VAL A 12 10.94 -8.18 19.51
C VAL A 12 9.67 -8.23 18.63
N HIS A 13 9.77 -7.92 17.34
CA HIS A 13 8.68 -8.02 16.36
C HIS A 13 9.09 -8.91 15.17
N PRO A 14 9.22 -10.24 15.37
CA PRO A 14 9.76 -11.16 14.35
C PRO A 14 8.88 -11.26 13.09
N THR A 15 7.57 -11.06 13.21
CA THR A 15 6.63 -11.04 12.06
C THR A 15 6.87 -9.82 11.16
N GLU A 16 7.11 -8.66 11.75
CA GLU A 16 7.47 -7.44 11.01
C GLU A 16 8.83 -7.57 10.34
N LEU A 17 9.81 -8.11 11.06
CA LEU A 17 11.14 -8.39 10.49
C LEU A 17 11.04 -9.35 9.31
N ARG A 18 10.25 -10.44 9.46
CA ARG A 18 9.98 -11.39 8.37
C ARG A 18 9.39 -10.67 7.17
N SER A 19 8.39 -9.83 7.34
CA SER A 19 7.74 -9.11 6.24
C SER A 19 8.71 -8.16 5.51
N ILE A 20 9.59 -7.47 6.25
CA ILE A 20 10.63 -6.63 5.66
C ILE A 20 11.64 -7.46 4.87
N ILE A 21 12.09 -8.59 5.42
CA ILE A 21 13.02 -9.49 4.73
C ILE A 21 12.35 -10.07 3.50
N GLN A 22 11.09 -10.48 3.61
CA GLN A 22 10.35 -11.06 2.51
C GLN A 22 10.20 -10.07 1.35
N TRP A 23 9.80 -8.83 1.65
CA TRP A 23 9.76 -7.77 0.66
C TRP A 23 11.13 -7.47 0.05
N LYS A 24 12.21 -7.52 0.83
CA LYS A 24 13.55 -7.18 0.30
C LYS A 24 14.23 -8.28 -0.49
N VAL A 25 13.92 -9.55 -0.21
CA VAL A 25 14.65 -10.71 -0.74
C VAL A 25 13.85 -11.48 -1.78
N TRP A 26 12.52 -11.57 -1.59
CA TRP A 26 11.65 -12.40 -2.43
C TRP A 26 10.64 -11.60 -3.26
N HIS A 27 10.55 -10.29 -3.09
CA HIS A 27 9.76 -9.46 -4.00
C HIS A 27 10.42 -9.43 -5.38
N GLN A 28 9.64 -9.76 -6.39
CA GLN A 28 10.02 -9.64 -7.78
C GLN A 28 9.13 -8.56 -8.41
N PRO A 29 9.72 -7.43 -8.85
CA PRO A 29 8.99 -6.40 -9.57
C PRO A 29 8.28 -6.99 -10.78
N VAL A 30 7.08 -6.51 -11.09
CA VAL A 30 6.38 -6.92 -12.33
C VAL A 30 7.18 -6.43 -13.54
N HIS A 31 7.66 -5.20 -13.47
CA HIS A 31 8.55 -4.60 -14.45
C HIS A 31 9.76 -4.00 -13.73
N GLU A 32 10.93 -4.12 -14.34
CA GLU A 32 12.17 -3.55 -13.83
C GLU A 32 12.66 -2.42 -14.71
N ARG A 33 13.09 -1.33 -14.08
CA ARG A 33 13.70 -0.18 -14.73
C ARG A 33 15.16 -0.48 -15.07
N ASP A 34 15.56 -0.17 -16.30
CA ASP A 34 16.93 -0.33 -16.79
C ASP A 34 17.66 1.02 -16.82
N GLU A 35 18.31 1.37 -15.71
CA GLU A 35 19.06 2.63 -15.57
C GLU A 35 20.23 2.79 -16.56
N SER A 36 20.67 1.71 -17.21
CA SER A 36 21.79 1.77 -18.17
C SER A 36 21.42 2.44 -19.48
N LYS A 37 20.13 2.42 -19.84
CA LYS A 37 19.61 2.98 -21.10
C LYS A 37 19.09 4.41 -20.97
N GLU A 38 19.12 4.98 -19.78
CA GLU A 38 18.49 6.25 -19.49
C GLU A 38 19.43 7.44 -19.61
N GLY A 39 18.91 8.51 -20.22
CA GLY A 39 19.56 9.81 -20.25
C GLY A 39 19.65 10.46 -18.85
N PRO A 40 20.46 11.52 -18.72
CA PRO A 40 20.64 12.20 -17.45
C PRO A 40 19.35 12.84 -16.92
N GLU A 41 18.48 13.35 -17.79
CA GLU A 41 17.21 13.99 -17.40
C GLU A 41 16.21 12.98 -16.83
N VAL A 42 16.11 11.80 -17.45
CA VAL A 42 15.27 10.69 -16.96
C VAL A 42 15.73 10.24 -15.57
N LYS A 43 17.04 10.06 -15.39
CA LYS A 43 17.62 9.70 -14.08
C LYS A 43 17.31 10.73 -13.01
N GLU A 44 17.37 12.00 -13.37
CA GLU A 44 17.06 13.09 -12.44
C GLU A 44 15.56 13.15 -12.12
N CYS A 45 14.66 12.89 -13.08
CA CYS A 45 13.22 12.74 -12.80
C CYS A 45 12.97 11.64 -11.76
N PHE A 46 13.59 10.47 -11.92
CA PHE A 46 13.43 9.39 -10.94
C PHE A 46 14.10 9.70 -9.60
N ARG A 47 15.21 10.46 -9.56
CA ARG A 47 15.77 10.94 -8.29
C ARG A 47 14.80 11.87 -7.57
N LEU A 48 14.22 12.83 -8.31
CA LEU A 48 13.19 13.74 -7.79
C LEU A 48 11.94 12.99 -7.32
N LEU A 49 11.54 11.92 -8.03
CA LEU A 49 10.44 11.06 -7.62
C LEU A 49 10.75 10.37 -6.29
N ASN A 50 11.94 9.76 -6.15
CA ASN A 50 12.36 9.11 -4.91
C ASN A 50 12.47 10.10 -3.74
N LEU A 51 12.93 11.32 -4.01
CA LEU A 51 13.04 12.40 -3.03
C LEU A 51 11.67 12.80 -2.46
N THR A 52 10.69 13.02 -3.33
CA THR A 52 9.39 13.59 -2.96
C THR A 52 8.37 12.53 -2.53
N SER A 53 8.36 11.35 -3.17
CA SER A 53 7.32 10.32 -3.02
C SER A 53 7.66 9.21 -2.01
N ARG A 54 8.95 9.01 -1.72
CA ARG A 54 9.48 7.97 -0.82
C ARG A 54 8.92 6.58 -1.15
N SER A 55 7.98 6.06 -0.35
CA SER A 55 7.43 4.71 -0.49
C SER A 55 6.63 4.51 -1.78
N PHE A 56 5.97 5.55 -2.26
CA PHE A 56 5.15 5.47 -3.47
C PHE A 56 5.99 5.50 -4.76
N ALA A 57 7.23 6.00 -4.69
CA ALA A 57 8.20 5.92 -5.79
C ALA A 57 8.53 4.47 -6.19
N ALA A 58 8.59 3.55 -5.22
CA ALA A 58 8.82 2.14 -5.50
C ALA A 58 7.68 1.56 -6.35
N VAL A 59 6.43 1.88 -5.98
CA VAL A 59 5.23 1.39 -6.68
C VAL A 59 5.14 1.95 -8.10
N ILE A 60 5.49 3.22 -8.31
CA ILE A 60 5.55 3.83 -9.65
C ILE A 60 6.61 3.16 -10.53
N GLN A 61 7.78 2.84 -9.97
CA GLN A 61 8.90 2.26 -10.72
C GLN A 61 8.65 0.82 -11.19
N GLU A 62 7.63 0.14 -10.66
CA GLU A 62 7.23 -1.21 -11.08
C GLU A 62 6.14 -1.22 -12.17
N LEU A 63 5.68 -0.04 -12.60
CA LEU A 63 4.67 0.09 -13.65
C LEU A 63 5.17 -0.40 -15.01
N HIS A 64 4.22 -0.83 -15.83
CA HIS A 64 4.45 -1.18 -17.23
C HIS A 64 5.26 -0.09 -17.95
N PRO A 65 6.26 -0.45 -18.79
CA PRO A 65 7.17 0.52 -19.42
C PRO A 65 6.46 1.67 -20.17
N GLU A 66 5.30 1.38 -20.76
CA GLU A 66 4.45 2.38 -21.42
C GLU A 66 3.94 3.48 -20.48
N LEU A 67 3.68 3.17 -19.20
CA LEU A 67 3.13 4.10 -18.21
C LEU A 67 4.17 4.65 -17.25
N LEU A 68 5.34 4.02 -17.12
CA LEU A 68 6.36 4.38 -16.15
C LEU A 68 6.73 5.87 -16.21
N MET A 69 7.09 6.39 -17.38
CA MET A 69 7.43 7.81 -17.55
C MET A 69 6.21 8.73 -17.49
N PRO A 70 5.08 8.48 -18.19
CA PRO A 70 3.89 9.31 -18.08
C PRO A 70 3.39 9.48 -16.63
N VAL A 71 3.34 8.41 -15.84
CA VAL A 71 2.89 8.48 -14.44
C VAL A 71 3.93 9.15 -13.55
N THR A 72 5.23 8.93 -13.78
CA THR A 72 6.30 9.65 -13.07
C THR A 72 6.20 11.15 -13.29
N LEU A 73 6.06 11.60 -14.54
CA LEU A 73 5.94 13.01 -14.89
C LEU A 73 4.63 13.59 -14.36
N PHE A 74 3.52 12.86 -14.47
CA PHE A 74 2.24 13.28 -13.90
C PHE A 74 2.37 13.53 -12.40
N TYR A 75 2.99 12.61 -11.66
CA TYR A 75 3.25 12.78 -10.23
C TYR A 75 4.12 14.01 -9.93
N LEU A 76 5.24 14.19 -10.64
CA LEU A 76 6.17 15.30 -10.42
C LEU A 76 5.54 16.66 -10.74
N ILE A 77 4.76 16.74 -11.82
CA ILE A 77 4.05 17.96 -12.21
C ILE A 77 3.05 18.35 -11.12
N LEU A 78 2.21 17.41 -10.67
CA LEU A 78 1.22 17.69 -9.63
C LEU A 78 1.88 17.97 -8.27
N ARG A 79 2.99 17.31 -7.93
CA ARG A 79 3.77 17.62 -6.73
C ARG A 79 4.39 19.01 -6.79
N GLY A 80 4.85 19.46 -7.96
CA GLY A 80 5.33 20.83 -8.16
C GLY A 80 4.22 21.85 -7.91
N LEU A 81 3.02 21.58 -8.44
CA LEU A 81 1.84 22.41 -8.21
C LEU A 81 1.46 22.48 -6.71
N ASP A 82 1.40 21.33 -6.04
CA ASP A 82 1.16 21.18 -4.59
C ASP A 82 2.18 21.97 -3.76
N THR A 83 3.46 21.94 -4.16
CA THR A 83 4.54 22.66 -3.47
C THR A 83 4.40 24.19 -3.56
N ILE A 84 3.77 24.71 -4.62
CA ILE A 84 3.43 26.15 -4.72
C ILE A 84 2.21 26.48 -3.85
N GLU A 85 1.23 25.58 -3.79
CA GLU A 85 0.00 25.74 -3.03
C GLU A 85 0.27 25.74 -1.52
N ASP A 86 1.00 24.76 -1.01
CA ASP A 86 1.31 24.57 0.41
C ASP A 86 2.26 25.64 0.98
N ASP A 87 3.05 26.30 0.15
CA ASP A 87 4.08 27.23 0.61
C ASP A 87 3.48 28.55 1.10
N MET A 88 3.35 28.69 2.42
CA MET A 88 2.81 29.87 3.10
C MET A 88 3.70 31.13 2.99
N THR A 89 4.92 31.01 2.45
CA THR A 89 5.82 32.16 2.23
C THR A 89 5.54 32.89 0.91
N ILE A 90 4.81 32.27 -0.02
CA ILE A 90 4.40 32.88 -1.29
C ILE A 90 3.09 33.64 -1.08
N SER A 91 3.10 34.95 -1.34
CA SER A 91 1.90 35.77 -1.22
C SER A 91 0.81 35.37 -2.23
N ILE A 92 -0.45 35.48 -1.83
CA ILE A 92 -1.61 35.12 -2.67
C ILE A 92 -1.56 35.77 -4.07
N PRO A 93 -1.25 37.08 -4.22
CA PRO A 93 -1.17 37.70 -5.55
C PRO A 93 -0.09 37.12 -6.47
N LYS A 94 0.95 36.50 -5.91
CA LYS A 94 1.98 35.78 -6.68
C LYS A 94 1.58 34.32 -6.89
N LYS A 95 0.95 33.70 -5.89
CA LYS A 95 0.55 32.29 -5.90
C LYS A 95 -0.57 32.02 -6.91
N GLU A 96 -1.61 32.86 -6.95
CA GLU A 96 -2.78 32.62 -7.80
C GLU A 96 -2.43 32.49 -9.30
N PRO A 97 -1.68 33.42 -9.93
CA PRO A 97 -1.32 33.26 -11.34
C PRO A 97 -0.46 32.02 -11.58
N LEU A 98 0.46 31.71 -10.66
CA LEU A 98 1.30 30.51 -10.77
C LEU A 98 0.45 29.23 -10.81
N LEU A 99 -0.56 29.11 -9.94
CA LEU A 99 -1.44 27.95 -9.91
C LEU A 99 -2.32 27.86 -11.17
N ARG A 100 -2.97 28.95 -11.57
CA ARG A 100 -3.89 28.96 -12.73
C ARG A 100 -3.17 28.75 -14.06
N GLU A 101 -1.93 29.20 -14.17
CA GLU A 101 -1.14 29.11 -15.40
C GLU A 101 -0.13 27.97 -15.39
N PHE A 102 -0.05 27.17 -14.30
CA PHE A 102 0.90 26.07 -14.19
C PHE A 102 0.83 25.08 -15.35
N TRP A 103 -0.37 24.81 -15.86
CA TRP A 103 -0.56 23.92 -17.02
C TRP A 103 0.11 24.44 -18.31
N LYS A 104 0.32 25.75 -18.46
CA LYS A 104 1.10 26.34 -19.56
C LYS A 104 2.60 26.24 -19.30
N ILE A 105 2.99 26.44 -18.04
CA ILE A 105 4.38 26.32 -17.57
C ILE A 105 4.93 24.91 -17.85
N VAL A 106 4.10 23.88 -17.74
CA VAL A 106 4.49 22.50 -18.03
C VAL A 106 4.98 22.31 -19.48
N ASP A 107 4.57 23.16 -20.42
CA ASP A 107 5.05 23.14 -21.81
C ASP A 107 6.34 23.98 -22.01
N ASP A 108 6.78 24.75 -21.02
CA ASP A 108 8.01 25.52 -21.05
C ASP A 108 9.22 24.68 -20.58
N THR A 109 10.07 24.29 -21.53
CA THR A 109 11.23 23.41 -21.30
C THR A 109 12.37 24.06 -20.51
N GLU A 110 12.32 25.38 -20.30
CA GLU A 110 13.37 26.11 -19.57
C GLU A 110 12.89 26.62 -18.20
N TRP A 111 11.60 26.44 -17.90
CA TRP A 111 11.02 26.97 -16.68
C TRP A 111 11.58 26.29 -15.43
N ASN A 112 11.95 27.12 -14.48
CA ASN A 112 12.32 26.75 -13.12
C ASN A 112 11.80 27.81 -12.16
N PHE A 113 11.66 27.44 -10.90
CA PHE A 113 11.15 28.34 -9.88
C PHE A 113 11.93 28.21 -8.58
N ASP A 114 12.64 29.28 -8.25
CA ASP A 114 13.32 29.46 -6.96
C ASP A 114 12.64 30.53 -6.10
N GLY A 115 11.31 30.48 -6.04
CA GLY A 115 10.50 31.42 -5.28
C GLY A 115 9.92 30.85 -3.98
N ASN A 116 10.16 29.57 -3.70
CA ASN A 116 9.69 28.90 -2.48
C ASN A 116 10.51 29.30 -1.24
N GLY A 117 9.91 29.11 -0.07
CA GLY A 117 10.58 29.22 1.22
C GLY A 117 11.79 28.29 1.30
N PRO A 118 12.88 28.68 1.99
CA PRO A 118 14.10 27.88 2.06
C PRO A 118 13.92 26.55 2.80
N ASN A 119 12.87 26.44 3.61
CA ASN A 119 12.53 25.24 4.37
C ASN A 119 11.45 24.39 3.70
N GLU A 120 10.95 24.81 2.53
CA GLU A 120 9.94 24.04 1.80
C GLU A 120 10.55 22.72 1.33
N LYS A 121 9.95 21.60 1.76
CA LYS A 121 10.57 20.28 1.75
C LYS A 121 10.92 19.84 0.33
N ASP A 122 10.01 20.10 -0.60
CA ASP A 122 10.10 19.65 -1.98
C ASP A 122 10.54 20.76 -2.94
N ARG A 123 11.07 21.90 -2.43
CA ARG A 123 11.59 23.04 -3.23
C ARG A 123 12.54 22.64 -4.36
N GLU A 124 13.40 21.64 -4.14
CA GLU A 124 14.36 21.20 -5.14
C GLU A 124 13.69 20.79 -6.46
N LEU A 125 12.48 20.24 -6.40
CA LEU A 125 11.69 19.86 -7.59
C LEU A 125 11.39 21.08 -8.47
N LEU A 126 10.96 22.19 -7.87
CA LEU A 126 10.62 23.41 -8.61
C LEU A 126 11.86 24.14 -9.14
N VAL A 127 12.97 24.10 -8.39
CA VAL A 127 14.25 24.64 -8.85
C VAL A 127 14.80 23.89 -10.07
N LYS A 128 14.51 22.60 -10.19
CA LYS A 128 14.95 21.73 -11.31
C LYS A 128 13.79 21.30 -12.22
N PHE A 129 12.74 22.11 -12.28
CA PHE A 129 11.52 21.73 -13.00
C PHE A 129 11.72 21.63 -14.51
N ASP A 130 12.75 22.29 -15.05
CA ASP A 130 13.16 22.21 -16.45
C ASP A 130 13.45 20.78 -16.90
N VAL A 131 13.96 19.94 -15.99
CA VAL A 131 14.19 18.51 -16.25
C VAL A 131 12.87 17.78 -16.50
N VAL A 132 11.84 18.11 -15.71
CA VAL A 132 10.50 17.51 -15.80
C VAL A 132 9.82 17.95 -17.09
N THR A 133 9.87 19.24 -17.44
CA THR A 133 9.23 19.76 -18.65
C THR A 133 9.92 19.28 -19.93
N LYS A 134 11.25 19.09 -19.93
CA LYS A 134 11.98 18.48 -21.06
C LYS A 134 11.53 17.04 -21.32
N GLU A 135 11.37 16.22 -20.28
CA GLU A 135 10.87 14.85 -20.44
C GLU A 135 9.37 14.83 -20.77
N TYR A 136 8.59 15.77 -20.24
CA TYR A 136 7.19 15.96 -20.61
C TYR A 136 7.00 16.26 -22.11
N ALA A 137 7.89 17.03 -22.72
CA ALA A 137 7.84 17.30 -24.14
C ALA A 137 8.08 16.04 -25.01
N ARG A 138 8.70 14.99 -24.45
CA ARG A 138 9.08 13.75 -25.15
C ARG A 138 8.04 12.63 -25.08
N ILE A 139 7.10 12.68 -24.11
CA ILE A 139 6.05 11.66 -24.02
C ILE A 139 4.99 11.84 -25.12
N LYS A 140 4.18 10.80 -25.31
CA LYS A 140 3.14 10.76 -26.35
C LYS A 140 2.13 11.91 -26.19
N PRO A 141 1.69 12.55 -27.29
CA PRO A 141 0.74 13.66 -27.24
C PRO A 141 -0.55 13.34 -26.48
N GLU A 142 -1.04 12.12 -26.58
CA GLU A 142 -2.27 11.64 -25.92
C GLU A 142 -2.16 11.75 -24.40
N TYR A 143 -1.01 11.37 -23.83
CA TYR A 143 -0.74 11.51 -22.40
C TYR A 143 -0.58 12.97 -21.97
N ARG A 144 0.03 13.81 -22.82
CA ARG A 144 0.17 15.25 -22.54
C ARG A 144 -1.20 15.92 -22.45
N VAL A 145 -2.12 15.60 -23.36
CA VAL A 145 -3.49 16.13 -23.31
C VAL A 145 -4.16 15.84 -21.95
N ILE A 146 -3.98 14.61 -21.43
CA ILE A 146 -4.53 14.22 -20.13
C ILE A 146 -3.86 14.99 -18.99
N ILE A 147 -2.52 15.00 -18.94
CA ILE A 147 -1.76 15.64 -17.86
C ILE A 147 -2.02 17.15 -17.83
N THR A 148 -2.00 17.82 -18.98
CA THR A 148 -2.30 19.26 -19.09
C THR A 148 -3.72 19.57 -18.63
N ASP A 149 -4.72 18.77 -19.02
CA ASP A 149 -6.13 18.98 -18.61
C ASP A 149 -6.29 18.86 -17.08
N ILE A 150 -5.74 17.81 -16.48
CA ILE A 150 -5.81 17.62 -15.02
C ILE A 150 -5.04 18.72 -14.28
N THR A 151 -3.84 19.06 -14.74
CA THR A 151 -3.03 20.14 -14.14
C THR A 151 -3.79 21.47 -14.17
N LYS A 152 -4.48 21.76 -15.28
CA LYS A 152 -5.30 22.96 -15.41
C LYS A 152 -6.48 22.96 -14.46
N LYS A 153 -7.22 21.86 -14.35
CA LYS A 153 -8.37 21.75 -13.43
C LYS A 153 -7.93 21.87 -11.97
N MET A 154 -6.88 21.15 -11.58
CA MET A 154 -6.33 21.14 -10.22
C MET A 154 -5.78 22.52 -9.83
N GLY A 155 -5.00 23.16 -10.71
CA GLY A 155 -4.46 24.51 -10.47
C GLY A 155 -5.54 25.58 -10.31
N ASN A 156 -6.63 25.49 -11.09
CA ASN A 156 -7.77 26.39 -10.91
C ASN A 156 -8.53 26.12 -9.61
N GLY A 157 -8.78 24.85 -9.26
CA GLY A 157 -9.45 24.49 -8.01
C GLY A 157 -8.67 24.93 -6.77
N MET A 158 -7.34 24.72 -6.78
CA MET A 158 -6.44 25.20 -5.73
C MET A 158 -6.46 26.74 -5.64
N ALA A 159 -6.40 27.44 -6.78
CA ALA A 159 -6.48 28.90 -6.82
C ALA A 159 -7.82 29.42 -6.25
N ASP A 160 -8.94 28.81 -6.62
CA ASP A 160 -10.26 29.16 -6.10
C ASP A 160 -10.34 28.97 -4.58
N TYR A 161 -9.71 27.90 -4.07
CA TYR A 161 -9.67 27.59 -2.65
C TYR A 161 -8.84 28.61 -1.85
N ILE A 162 -7.62 28.97 -2.33
CA ILE A 162 -6.78 29.97 -1.63
C ILE A 162 -7.35 31.40 -1.72
N LEU A 163 -8.14 31.72 -2.76
CA LEU A 163 -8.75 33.03 -2.92
C LEU A 163 -10.03 33.20 -2.10
N ASN A 164 -10.63 32.10 -1.66
CA ASN A 164 -11.84 32.15 -0.89
C ASN A 164 -11.55 32.67 0.52
N SER A 165 -11.74 33.98 0.70
CA SER A 165 -11.51 34.69 1.96
C SER A 165 -12.33 34.11 3.12
N GLU A 166 -13.52 33.55 2.84
CA GLU A 166 -14.31 32.89 3.87
C GLU A 166 -13.71 31.55 4.32
N HIS A 167 -13.11 30.78 3.40
CA HIS A 167 -12.36 29.56 3.76
C HIS A 167 -11.08 29.89 4.53
N ASN A 168 -10.36 30.95 4.15
CA ASN A 168 -9.16 31.39 4.87
C ASN A 168 -9.46 31.88 6.30
N GLU A 169 -10.65 32.44 6.55
CA GLU A 169 -11.07 32.88 7.88
C GLU A 169 -11.78 31.79 8.70
N LYS A 170 -12.57 30.92 8.06
CA LYS A 170 -13.47 29.97 8.75
C LYS A 170 -13.10 28.49 8.57
N GLY A 171 -12.15 28.16 7.70
CA GLY A 171 -11.80 26.79 7.29
C GLY A 171 -12.82 26.19 6.31
N VAL A 172 -12.70 24.88 6.04
CA VAL A 172 -13.73 24.10 5.34
C VAL A 172 -15.03 24.15 6.14
N ASP A 173 -16.14 24.59 5.53
CA ASP A 173 -17.41 24.75 6.25
C ASP A 173 -18.25 23.47 6.21
N THR A 174 -18.63 23.02 5.02
CA THR A 174 -19.52 21.85 4.85
C THR A 174 -18.80 20.58 4.42
N ILE A 175 -19.45 19.43 4.58
CA ILE A 175 -18.97 18.16 4.01
C ILE A 175 -18.84 18.26 2.49
N LYS A 176 -19.69 19.03 1.83
CA LYS A 176 -19.60 19.24 0.38
C LYS A 176 -18.36 20.05 0.00
N ASP A 177 -18.00 21.06 0.78
CA ASP A 177 -16.76 21.82 0.55
C ASP A 177 -15.53 20.94 0.78
N TYR A 178 -15.59 20.06 1.79
CA TYR A 178 -14.56 19.06 2.04
C TYR A 178 -14.40 18.08 0.87
N GLU A 179 -15.51 17.54 0.35
CA GLU A 179 -15.50 16.65 -0.82
C GLU A 179 -15.05 17.38 -2.08
N LEU A 180 -15.42 18.65 -2.26
CA LEU A 180 -14.98 19.49 -3.39
C LEU A 180 -13.47 19.78 -3.32
N TYR A 181 -12.94 20.07 -2.14
CA TYR A 181 -11.50 20.18 -1.94
C TYR A 181 -10.80 18.87 -2.29
N CYS A 182 -11.28 17.74 -1.74
CA CYS A 182 -10.73 16.41 -2.04
C CYS A 182 -10.83 16.06 -3.53
N HIS A 183 -11.89 16.49 -4.21
CA HIS A 183 -12.05 16.34 -5.65
C HIS A 183 -10.90 17.02 -6.40
N TYR A 184 -10.63 18.30 -6.11
CA TYR A 184 -9.58 19.04 -6.80
C TYR A 184 -8.18 18.46 -6.56
N VAL A 185 -7.86 18.09 -5.32
CA VAL A 185 -6.48 17.69 -4.98
C VAL A 185 -6.20 16.19 -5.15
N ALA A 186 -7.24 15.35 -5.25
CA ALA A 186 -7.07 13.89 -5.34
C ALA A 186 -8.06 13.19 -6.28
N GLY A 187 -9.32 13.62 -6.35
CA GLY A 187 -10.32 13.07 -7.29
C GLY A 187 -9.87 13.22 -8.75
N LEU A 188 -9.41 14.42 -9.12
CA LEU A 188 -8.82 14.70 -10.44
C LEU A 188 -7.57 13.87 -10.73
N VAL A 189 -6.78 13.52 -9.71
CA VAL A 189 -5.63 12.61 -9.86
C VAL A 189 -6.10 11.20 -10.22
N GLY A 190 -7.18 10.74 -9.59
CA GLY A 190 -7.88 9.51 -9.96
C GLY A 190 -8.37 9.52 -11.41
N GLU A 191 -8.99 10.61 -11.85
CA GLU A 191 -9.42 10.81 -13.24
C GLU A 191 -8.23 10.72 -14.21
N GLY A 192 -7.16 11.47 -13.94
CA GLY A 192 -5.96 11.49 -14.76
C GLY A 192 -5.31 10.12 -14.91
N LEU A 193 -5.10 9.42 -13.79
CA LEU A 193 -4.54 8.06 -13.79
C LEU A 193 -5.42 7.09 -14.57
N THR A 194 -6.75 7.12 -14.37
CA THR A 194 -7.68 6.25 -15.09
C THR A 194 -7.59 6.48 -16.60
N ARG A 195 -7.57 7.75 -17.03
CA ARG A 195 -7.42 8.12 -18.44
C ARG A 195 -6.08 7.65 -19.02
N LEU A 196 -4.97 7.80 -18.29
CA LEU A 196 -3.67 7.27 -18.71
C LEU A 196 -3.70 5.75 -18.87
N PHE A 197 -4.31 5.01 -17.93
CA PHE A 197 -4.38 3.55 -17.98
C PHE A 197 -5.22 3.03 -19.14
N VAL A 198 -6.35 3.68 -19.42
CA VAL A 198 -7.23 3.31 -20.53
C VAL A 198 -6.59 3.66 -21.87
N GLU A 199 -5.94 4.82 -21.98
CA GLU A 199 -5.20 5.21 -23.20
C GLU A 199 -4.05 4.22 -23.50
N ALA A 200 -3.34 3.77 -22.45
CA ALA A 200 -2.32 2.73 -22.57
C ALA A 200 -2.91 1.31 -22.83
N LYS A 201 -4.23 1.15 -22.84
CA LYS A 201 -4.96 -0.14 -22.98
C LYS A 201 -4.65 -1.14 -21.88
N LEU A 202 -4.33 -0.66 -20.68
CA LEU A 202 -4.00 -1.48 -19.50
C LEU A 202 -5.15 -1.53 -18.47
N ALA A 203 -6.21 -0.76 -18.70
CA ALA A 203 -7.46 -0.81 -17.95
C ALA A 203 -8.67 -0.76 -18.91
N THR A 204 -9.83 -1.23 -18.44
CA THR A 204 -11.04 -1.27 -19.26
C THR A 204 -11.62 0.13 -19.50
N PRO A 205 -12.04 0.47 -20.74
CA PRO A 205 -12.72 1.74 -21.01
C PRO A 205 -13.99 1.97 -20.20
N ALA A 206 -14.64 0.90 -19.71
CA ALA A 206 -15.83 1.00 -18.86
C ALA A 206 -15.58 1.76 -17.54
N LEU A 207 -14.32 1.93 -17.11
CA LEU A 207 -13.99 2.78 -15.96
C LEU A 207 -14.25 4.27 -16.24
N LEU A 208 -14.12 4.72 -17.49
CA LEU A 208 -14.38 6.11 -17.88
C LEU A 208 -15.87 6.45 -17.87
N GLU A 209 -16.74 5.45 -17.99
CA GLU A 209 -18.20 5.60 -17.91
C GLU A 209 -18.71 5.73 -16.47
N ARG A 210 -17.82 5.55 -15.47
CA ARG A 210 -18.14 5.54 -14.05
C ARG A 210 -17.25 6.49 -13.25
N PRO A 211 -17.41 7.81 -13.44
CA PRO A 211 -16.58 8.81 -12.78
C PRO A 211 -16.60 8.76 -11.26
N GLU A 212 -17.70 8.27 -10.67
CA GLU A 212 -17.82 8.07 -9.23
C GLU A 212 -16.75 7.13 -8.66
N LEU A 213 -16.32 6.13 -9.44
CA LEU A 213 -15.34 5.14 -8.98
C LEU A 213 -13.94 5.73 -8.91
N MET A 214 -13.52 6.45 -9.96
CA MET A 214 -12.21 7.13 -9.98
C MET A 214 -12.15 8.27 -8.98
N GLU A 215 -13.27 8.96 -8.76
CA GLU A 215 -13.41 9.96 -7.70
C GLU A 215 -13.20 9.33 -6.32
N SER A 216 -13.87 8.21 -6.03
CA SER A 216 -13.74 7.52 -4.75
C SER A 216 -12.34 6.98 -4.48
N MET A 217 -11.62 6.53 -5.51
CA MET A 217 -10.21 6.13 -5.37
C MET A 217 -9.35 7.29 -4.87
N GLY A 218 -9.52 8.49 -5.41
CA GLY A 218 -8.79 9.69 -4.99
C GLY A 218 -9.22 10.16 -3.60
N GLN A 219 -10.53 10.32 -3.39
CA GLN A 219 -11.07 10.80 -2.12
C GLN A 219 -10.74 9.87 -0.95
N PHE A 220 -10.82 8.55 -1.10
CA PHE A 220 -10.52 7.63 -0.01
C PHE A 220 -9.09 7.80 0.52
N LEU A 221 -8.12 8.01 -0.38
CA LEU A 221 -6.72 8.27 0.00
C LEU A 221 -6.56 9.63 0.68
N GLN A 222 -7.14 10.68 0.09
CA GLN A 222 -6.99 12.03 0.60
C GLN A 222 -7.67 12.21 1.96
N GLN A 223 -8.90 11.72 2.09
CA GLN A 223 -9.63 11.77 3.35
C GLN A 223 -8.90 10.98 4.44
N THR A 224 -8.32 9.83 4.11
CA THR A 224 -7.49 9.07 5.07
C THR A 224 -6.27 9.85 5.52
N ASN A 225 -5.60 10.57 4.62
CA ASN A 225 -4.44 11.40 4.95
C ASN A 225 -4.85 12.57 5.86
N ILE A 226 -5.89 13.32 5.49
CA ILE A 226 -6.43 14.45 6.29
C ILE A 226 -6.86 14.00 7.69
N ILE A 227 -7.45 12.81 7.82
CA ILE A 227 -7.80 12.24 9.12
C ILE A 227 -6.52 12.01 9.93
N ARG A 228 -5.57 11.25 9.40
CA ARG A 228 -4.35 10.85 10.11
C ARG A 228 -3.49 12.05 10.51
N ASP A 229 -3.34 13.03 9.63
CA ASP A 229 -2.37 14.12 9.75
C ASP A 229 -2.91 15.33 10.56
N ILE A 230 -4.10 15.23 11.16
CA ILE A 230 -4.77 16.31 11.93
C ILE A 230 -3.87 17.03 12.95
N ARG A 231 -2.91 16.34 13.58
CA ARG A 231 -1.96 16.97 14.51
C ARG A 231 -0.94 17.84 13.79
N GLU A 232 -0.39 17.34 12.69
CA GLU A 232 0.58 18.06 11.86
C GLU A 232 -0.07 19.30 11.24
N ASP A 233 -1.29 19.12 10.71
CA ASP A 233 -2.09 20.21 10.17
C ASP A 233 -2.36 21.30 11.23
N HIS A 234 -2.69 20.90 12.46
CA HIS A 234 -2.87 21.86 13.56
C HIS A 234 -1.59 22.62 13.92
N ASP A 235 -0.44 21.95 13.94
CA ASP A 235 0.86 22.58 14.20
C ASP A 235 1.22 23.61 13.12
N ASP A 236 0.85 23.33 11.86
CA ASP A 236 1.01 24.20 10.70
C ASP A 236 -0.13 25.23 10.52
N LYS A 237 -1.14 25.19 11.39
CA LYS A 237 -2.36 26.03 11.35
C LYS A 237 -3.19 25.87 10.06
N ARG A 238 -3.19 24.67 9.48
CA ARG A 238 -4.05 24.24 8.38
C ARG A 238 -5.21 23.43 8.95
N TYR A 239 -6.44 23.62 8.44
CA TYR A 239 -7.62 22.94 8.97
C TYR A 239 -8.56 22.50 7.85
N PHE A 240 -8.56 21.19 7.59
CA PHE A 240 -9.35 20.57 6.53
C PHE A 240 -10.60 19.84 7.03
N TRP A 241 -10.73 19.61 8.35
CA TRP A 241 -11.93 18.99 8.91
C TRP A 241 -13.10 19.98 8.79
N PRO A 242 -14.24 19.58 8.20
CA PRO A 242 -15.35 20.49 7.94
C PRO A 242 -16.03 20.93 9.25
N ARG A 243 -16.37 22.21 9.35
CA ARG A 243 -17.11 22.80 10.48
C ARG A 243 -18.40 22.07 10.76
N GLU A 244 -19.12 21.67 9.71
CA GLU A 244 -20.33 20.85 9.81
C GLU A 244 -20.15 19.59 10.67
N ILE A 245 -18.94 19.01 10.71
CA ILE A 245 -18.62 17.86 11.56
C ILE A 245 -18.11 18.33 12.93
N TRP A 246 -16.99 19.05 12.99
CA TRP A 246 -16.31 19.28 14.28
C TRP A 246 -17.10 20.20 15.22
N SER A 247 -17.94 21.10 14.70
CA SER A 247 -18.74 22.02 15.52
C SER A 247 -19.84 21.34 16.33
N LYS A 248 -20.17 20.08 16.01
CA LYS A 248 -21.07 19.24 16.82
C LYS A 248 -20.44 18.85 18.16
N TYR A 249 -19.11 18.89 18.25
CA TYR A 249 -18.35 18.33 19.37
C TYR A 249 -17.62 19.41 20.18
N VAL A 250 -17.07 20.42 19.50
CA VAL A 250 -16.29 21.52 20.10
C VAL A 250 -16.62 22.87 19.45
N ASP A 251 -16.49 23.97 20.20
CA ASP A 251 -16.79 25.31 19.70
C ASP A 251 -15.74 25.84 18.72
N LYS A 252 -14.48 25.43 18.91
CA LYS A 252 -13.36 25.71 18.00
C LYS A 252 -12.58 24.43 17.75
N LEU A 253 -12.15 24.21 16.50
CA LEU A 253 -11.40 23.01 16.15
C LEU A 253 -10.15 22.77 17.03
N PRO A 254 -9.33 23.77 17.42
CA PRO A 254 -8.22 23.58 18.35
C PRO A 254 -8.60 22.96 19.72
N ASP A 255 -9.85 23.11 20.16
CA ASP A 255 -10.28 22.57 21.44
C ASP A 255 -10.37 21.03 21.42
N ILE A 256 -10.38 20.40 20.24
CA ILE A 256 -10.38 18.93 20.08
C ILE A 256 -9.10 18.28 20.63
N PHE A 257 -8.00 19.05 20.72
CA PHE A 257 -6.70 18.58 21.22
C PHE A 257 -6.58 18.64 22.75
N LEU A 258 -7.54 19.27 23.43
CA LEU A 258 -7.55 19.40 24.87
C LEU A 258 -7.87 18.04 25.54
N PRO A 259 -7.10 17.60 26.56
CA PRO A 259 -7.32 16.32 27.24
C PRO A 259 -8.75 16.12 27.78
N GLU A 260 -9.39 17.19 28.25
CA GLU A 260 -10.78 17.20 28.73
C GLU A 260 -11.81 16.91 27.62
N ASN A 261 -11.48 17.18 26.36
CA ASN A 261 -12.32 16.92 25.20
C ASN A 261 -12.01 15.58 24.53
N LYS A 262 -11.25 14.68 25.19
CA LYS A 262 -10.86 13.38 24.62
C LYS A 262 -12.03 12.58 24.03
N GLU A 263 -13.14 12.46 24.74
CA GLU A 263 -14.30 11.69 24.26
C GLU A 263 -14.92 12.34 23.02
N LYS A 264 -15.08 13.67 23.04
CA LYS A 264 -15.56 14.46 21.91
C LYS A 264 -14.65 14.32 20.69
N ALA A 265 -13.34 14.30 20.90
CA ALA A 265 -12.36 14.10 19.84
C ALA A 265 -12.50 12.72 19.17
N LEU A 266 -12.72 11.66 19.95
CA LEU A 266 -12.95 10.31 19.43
C LEU A 266 -14.27 10.19 18.66
N GLN A 267 -15.33 10.86 19.12
CA GLN A 267 -16.61 10.86 18.42
C GLN A 267 -16.54 11.67 17.12
N CYS A 268 -15.90 12.85 17.13
CA CYS A 268 -15.66 13.65 15.93
C CYS A 268 -14.82 12.88 14.89
N GLN A 269 -13.77 12.20 15.34
CA GLN A 269 -12.96 11.33 14.51
C GLN A 269 -13.79 10.19 13.89
N SER A 270 -14.71 9.60 14.66
CA SER A 270 -15.57 8.53 14.17
C SER A 270 -16.48 9.00 13.04
N GLU A 271 -16.96 10.23 13.08
CA GLU A 271 -17.70 10.85 11.97
C GLU A 271 -16.82 11.04 10.72
N MET A 272 -15.59 11.53 10.89
CA MET A 272 -14.64 11.67 9.77
C MET A 272 -14.31 10.32 9.13
N ILE A 273 -14.07 9.27 9.94
CA ILE A 273 -13.77 7.93 9.45
C ILE A 273 -15.00 7.31 8.77
N LEU A 274 -16.20 7.56 9.27
CA LEU A 274 -17.44 7.13 8.63
C LEU A 274 -17.61 7.76 7.24
N ASN A 275 -17.25 9.05 7.08
CA ASN A 275 -17.27 9.73 5.78
C ASN A 275 -16.34 9.03 4.77
N ALA A 276 -15.11 8.68 5.19
CA ALA A 276 -14.15 8.00 4.33
C ALA A 276 -14.50 6.53 4.01
N ILE A 277 -14.84 5.73 5.03
CA ILE A 277 -15.04 4.28 4.88
C ILE A 277 -16.22 3.92 3.96
N ARG A 278 -17.17 4.84 3.78
CA ARG A 278 -18.31 4.67 2.86
C ARG A 278 -17.92 4.53 1.39
N ARG A 279 -16.69 4.92 1.01
CA ARG A 279 -16.15 4.81 -0.35
C ARG A 279 -15.46 3.48 -0.63
N ALA A 280 -15.23 2.65 0.40
CA ALA A 280 -14.42 1.45 0.28
C ALA A 280 -14.95 0.43 -0.74
N ASP A 281 -16.26 0.26 -0.88
CA ASP A 281 -16.84 -0.66 -1.86
C ASP A 281 -16.67 -0.15 -3.30
N GLU A 282 -16.75 1.16 -3.52
CA GLU A 282 -16.46 1.77 -4.82
C GLU A 282 -14.98 1.62 -5.19
N CYS A 283 -14.05 1.76 -4.22
CA CYS A 283 -12.63 1.48 -4.47
C CYS A 283 -12.39 0.01 -4.87
N LEU A 284 -13.04 -0.94 -4.18
CA LEU A 284 -12.95 -2.37 -4.53
C LEU A 284 -13.54 -2.64 -5.92
N TYR A 285 -14.66 -1.99 -6.26
CA TYR A 285 -15.26 -2.11 -7.59
C TYR A 285 -14.35 -1.54 -8.68
N TYR A 286 -13.72 -0.39 -8.46
CA TYR A 286 -12.75 0.19 -9.38
C TYR A 286 -11.60 -0.77 -9.67
N MET A 287 -11.01 -1.35 -8.61
CA MET A 287 -9.86 -2.26 -8.74
C MET A 287 -10.21 -3.54 -9.50
N ALA A 288 -11.49 -3.96 -9.53
CA ALA A 288 -11.96 -5.08 -10.34
C ALA A 288 -11.92 -4.81 -11.85
N GLY A 289 -11.91 -3.53 -12.27
CA GLY A 289 -11.80 -3.13 -13.68
C GLY A 289 -10.37 -3.01 -14.22
N VAL A 290 -9.35 -3.26 -13.38
CA VAL A 290 -7.95 -3.16 -13.78
C VAL A 290 -7.42 -4.52 -14.19
N SER A 291 -6.96 -4.64 -15.44
CA SER A 291 -6.56 -5.93 -16.04
C SER A 291 -5.06 -6.21 -15.99
N GLU A 292 -4.21 -5.18 -16.01
CA GLU A 292 -2.75 -5.36 -16.00
C GLU A 292 -2.19 -5.34 -14.56
N GLN A 293 -1.28 -6.27 -14.26
CA GLN A 293 -0.83 -6.54 -12.89
C GLN A 293 -0.10 -5.37 -12.25
N SER A 294 0.79 -4.66 -12.97
CA SER A 294 1.51 -3.52 -12.41
C SER A 294 0.58 -2.33 -12.12
N VAL A 295 -0.41 -2.08 -12.98
CA VAL A 295 -1.45 -1.06 -12.75
C VAL A 295 -2.33 -1.46 -11.57
N PHE A 296 -2.69 -2.74 -11.46
CA PHE A 296 -3.42 -3.27 -10.31
C PHE A 296 -2.65 -3.06 -9.00
N ASN A 297 -1.37 -3.43 -8.97
CA ASN A 297 -0.49 -3.22 -7.81
C ASN A 297 -0.41 -1.74 -7.44
N PHE A 298 -0.27 -0.88 -8.46
CA PHE A 298 -0.20 0.57 -8.30
C PHE A 298 -1.43 1.16 -7.63
N VAL A 299 -2.63 0.70 -7.99
CA VAL A 299 -3.86 1.19 -7.37
C VAL A 299 -4.19 0.47 -6.05
N ALA A 300 -3.85 -0.80 -5.89
CA ALA A 300 -4.24 -1.60 -4.74
C ALA A 300 -3.40 -1.32 -3.48
N ILE A 301 -2.09 -1.11 -3.65
CA ILE A 301 -1.19 -0.87 -2.51
C ILE A 301 -1.61 0.38 -1.70
N PRO A 302 -1.84 1.56 -2.30
CA PRO A 302 -2.29 2.73 -1.54
C PRO A 302 -3.64 2.52 -0.85
N GLN A 303 -4.59 1.87 -1.52
CA GLN A 303 -5.94 1.66 -0.99
C GLN A 303 -5.95 0.73 0.23
N THR A 304 -5.15 -0.34 0.17
CA THR A 304 -4.97 -1.27 1.31
C THR A 304 -4.20 -0.64 2.48
N MET A 305 -3.24 0.24 2.20
CA MET A 305 -2.61 1.06 3.24
C MET A 305 -3.58 2.08 3.84
N ALA A 306 -4.49 2.65 3.05
CA ALA A 306 -5.47 3.60 3.53
C ALA A 306 -6.47 2.97 4.49
N ILE A 307 -7.09 1.82 4.15
CA ILE A 307 -8.01 1.14 5.07
C ILE A 307 -7.31 0.68 6.36
N ALA A 308 -6.04 0.27 6.27
CA ALA A 308 -5.22 -0.05 7.44
C ALA A 308 -4.94 1.19 8.32
N THR A 309 -4.72 2.34 7.68
CA THR A 309 -4.50 3.62 8.36
C THR A 309 -5.78 4.12 9.04
N LEU A 310 -6.95 3.98 8.39
CA LEU A 310 -8.24 4.30 8.99
C LEU A 310 -8.47 3.46 10.25
N GLU A 311 -8.15 2.16 10.23
CA GLU A 311 -8.25 1.30 11.41
C GLU A 311 -7.28 1.69 12.52
N LEU A 312 -6.07 2.14 12.18
CA LEU A 312 -5.10 2.67 13.13
C LEU A 312 -5.58 3.98 13.79
N CYS A 313 -6.27 4.84 13.03
CA CYS A 313 -6.83 6.09 13.52
C CYS A 313 -8.09 5.85 14.36
N PHE A 314 -8.92 4.89 13.99
CA PHE A 314 -10.23 4.66 14.61
C PHE A 314 -10.16 4.38 16.11
N GLN A 315 -10.89 5.19 16.88
CA GLN A 315 -10.96 5.18 18.34
C GLN A 315 -9.58 5.28 19.01
N ASN A 316 -8.62 5.97 18.36
CA ASN A 316 -7.25 6.13 18.84
C ASN A 316 -6.89 7.59 19.13
N TYR A 317 -6.94 7.99 20.40
CA TYR A 317 -6.64 9.37 20.81
C TYR A 317 -5.19 9.81 20.53
N THR A 318 -4.27 8.86 20.31
CA THR A 318 -2.85 9.16 20.07
C THR A 318 -2.64 10.06 18.84
N MET A 319 -3.52 10.00 17.83
CA MET A 319 -3.40 10.84 16.63
C MET A 319 -3.54 12.34 16.92
N PHE A 320 -4.27 12.72 17.97
CA PHE A 320 -4.38 14.12 18.41
C PHE A 320 -3.13 14.58 19.18
N GLN A 321 -2.28 13.66 19.63
CA GLN A 321 -1.07 13.96 20.38
C GLN A 321 0.19 13.99 19.51
N ARG A 322 0.21 13.18 18.45
CA ARG A 322 1.33 13.04 17.52
C ARG A 322 0.87 12.42 16.22
N ASN A 323 1.66 12.59 15.17
CA ASN A 323 1.42 11.89 13.91
C ASN A 323 1.63 10.36 14.11
N ILE A 324 0.65 9.56 13.68
CA ILE A 324 0.65 8.08 13.80
C ILE A 324 0.71 7.45 12.41
N LYS A 325 1.52 6.38 12.26
CA LYS A 325 1.72 5.71 10.98
C LYS A 325 1.76 4.21 11.18
N ILE A 326 1.30 3.46 10.19
CA ILE A 326 1.52 2.02 10.13
C ILE A 326 3.03 1.74 10.15
N THR A 327 3.43 0.68 10.83
CA THR A 327 4.85 0.33 10.94
C THR A 327 5.39 -0.12 9.59
N LYS A 328 6.70 -0.02 9.40
CA LYS A 328 7.32 -0.42 8.12
C LYS A 328 7.13 -1.91 7.84
N GLY A 329 7.18 -2.77 8.86
CA GLY A 329 6.92 -4.20 8.68
C GLY A 329 5.49 -4.48 8.25
N HIS A 330 4.53 -3.79 8.87
CA HIS A 330 3.13 -3.84 8.46
C HIS A 330 2.94 -3.37 7.02
N ALA A 331 3.54 -2.25 6.64
CA ALA A 331 3.49 -1.73 5.27
C ALA A 331 4.02 -2.76 4.26
N CYS A 332 5.16 -3.42 4.54
CA CYS A 332 5.68 -4.49 3.69
C CYS A 332 4.73 -5.69 3.59
N GLU A 333 4.09 -6.10 4.69
CA GLU A 333 3.07 -7.17 4.67
C GLU A 333 1.92 -6.83 3.73
N LEU A 334 1.38 -5.61 3.84
CA LEU A 334 0.30 -5.13 2.98
C LEU A 334 0.73 -5.09 1.52
N MET A 335 1.91 -4.53 1.22
CA MET A 335 2.43 -4.50 -0.15
C MET A 335 2.52 -5.90 -0.75
N MET A 336 3.02 -6.89 -0.01
CA MET A 336 3.11 -8.27 -0.49
C MET A 336 1.76 -8.95 -0.73
N GLN A 337 0.75 -8.64 0.08
CA GLN A 337 -0.58 -9.23 -0.05
C GLN A 337 -1.38 -8.55 -1.18
N SER A 338 -1.21 -7.23 -1.33
CA SER A 338 -1.95 -6.41 -2.30
C SER A 338 -1.47 -6.56 -3.74
N THR A 339 -0.31 -7.18 -3.98
CA THR A 339 0.25 -7.38 -5.32
C THR A 339 -0.14 -8.70 -5.98
N GLN A 340 -0.89 -9.56 -5.27
CA GLN A 340 -1.16 -10.92 -5.75
C GLN A 340 -2.44 -11.02 -6.59
N ASN A 341 -3.57 -10.57 -6.04
CA ASN A 341 -4.86 -10.57 -6.72
C ASN A 341 -5.91 -9.77 -5.93
N LEU A 342 -7.04 -9.50 -6.58
CA LEU A 342 -8.17 -8.77 -5.99
C LEU A 342 -8.80 -9.48 -4.79
N GLN A 343 -8.79 -10.82 -4.74
CA GLN A 343 -9.36 -11.55 -3.61
C GLN A 343 -8.60 -11.24 -2.32
N LEU A 344 -7.26 -11.24 -2.36
CA LEU A 344 -6.44 -10.89 -1.19
C LEU A 344 -6.62 -9.42 -0.77
N VAL A 345 -6.77 -8.51 -1.74
CA VAL A 345 -7.14 -7.11 -1.45
C VAL A 345 -8.50 -7.05 -0.74
N CYS A 346 -9.50 -7.78 -1.23
CA CYS A 346 -10.80 -7.87 -0.57
C CYS A 346 -10.68 -8.45 0.85
N GLU A 347 -9.86 -9.48 1.06
CA GLU A 347 -9.59 -10.05 2.38
C GLU A 347 -8.94 -9.05 3.33
N ILE A 348 -8.03 -8.19 2.83
CA ILE A 348 -7.46 -7.07 3.60
C ILE A 348 -8.57 -6.10 4.01
N PHE A 349 -9.39 -5.64 3.06
CA PHE A 349 -10.51 -4.73 3.35
C PHE A 349 -11.48 -5.35 4.38
N ARG A 350 -11.84 -6.63 4.23
CA ARG A 350 -12.66 -7.38 5.19
C ARG A 350 -12.00 -7.44 6.57
N LYS A 351 -10.70 -7.77 6.64
CA LYS A 351 -9.93 -7.83 7.89
C LYS A 351 -9.97 -6.50 8.63
N TYR A 352 -9.78 -5.39 7.95
CA TYR A 352 -9.79 -4.07 8.58
C TYR A 352 -11.19 -3.55 8.90
N ALA A 353 -12.18 -3.81 8.05
CA ALA A 353 -13.59 -3.52 8.36
C ALA A 353 -14.02 -4.24 9.64
N ARG A 354 -13.64 -5.51 9.82
CA ARG A 354 -13.90 -6.27 11.06
C ARG A 354 -13.17 -5.71 12.27
N LYS A 355 -11.91 -5.28 12.11
CA LYS A 355 -11.15 -4.64 13.20
C LYS A 355 -11.78 -3.31 13.64
N ILE A 356 -12.20 -2.48 12.68
CA ILE A 356 -12.93 -1.23 12.95
C ILE A 356 -14.25 -1.55 13.66
N HIS A 357 -15.02 -2.51 13.15
CA HIS A 357 -16.26 -2.94 13.78
C HIS A 357 -16.06 -3.45 15.21
N HIS A 358 -15.00 -4.23 15.48
CA HIS A 358 -14.66 -4.71 16.82
C HIS A 358 -14.20 -3.60 17.77
N LYS A 359 -13.51 -2.58 17.25
CA LYS A 359 -13.10 -1.38 18.02
C LYS A 359 -14.27 -0.43 18.27
N ASN A 360 -15.39 -0.60 17.57
CA ASN A 360 -16.51 0.32 17.61
C ASN A 360 -17.12 0.34 19.01
N ASN A 361 -17.38 1.53 19.54
CA ASN A 361 -17.84 1.74 20.90
C ASN A 361 -19.38 1.89 20.91
N PRO A 362 -20.14 1.04 21.63
CA PRO A 362 -21.60 1.18 21.71
C PRO A 362 -22.11 2.51 22.28
N ARG A 363 -21.24 3.28 22.92
CA ARG A 363 -21.55 4.64 23.42
C ARG A 363 -21.33 5.73 22.39
N ASP A 364 -20.67 5.42 21.27
CA ASP A 364 -20.47 6.37 20.19
C ASP A 364 -21.82 6.63 19.48
N PRO A 365 -22.23 7.90 19.29
CA PRO A 365 -23.48 8.23 18.59
C PRO A 365 -23.60 7.61 17.20
N LEU A 366 -22.48 7.35 16.52
CA LEU A 366 -22.42 6.80 15.16
C LEU A 366 -22.17 5.28 15.14
N PHE A 367 -22.30 4.60 16.28
CA PHE A 367 -22.06 3.16 16.40
C PHE A 367 -22.80 2.35 15.31
N LEU A 368 -24.07 2.65 15.07
CA LEU A 368 -24.89 1.93 14.09
C LEU A 368 -24.42 2.19 12.66
N ASP A 369 -24.18 3.46 12.29
CA ASP A 369 -23.78 3.83 10.93
C ASP A 369 -22.41 3.26 10.55
N ILE A 370 -21.47 3.26 11.50
CA ILE A 370 -20.14 2.64 11.32
C ILE A 370 -20.27 1.14 11.13
N SER A 371 -21.11 0.48 11.94
CA SER A 371 -21.37 -0.96 11.81
C SER A 371 -22.00 -1.31 10.47
N ILE A 372 -22.94 -0.48 9.98
CA ILE A 372 -23.55 -0.64 8.67
C ILE A 372 -22.51 -0.45 7.56
N ALA A 373 -21.64 0.55 7.66
CA ALA A 373 -20.61 0.80 6.65
C ALA A 373 -19.60 -0.36 6.57
N CYS A 374 -19.13 -0.89 7.71
CA CYS A 374 -18.31 -2.10 7.75
C CYS A 374 -19.04 -3.31 7.15
N GLY A 375 -20.32 -3.50 7.48
CA GLY A 375 -21.15 -4.57 6.93
C GLY A 375 -21.38 -4.44 5.41
N LYS A 376 -21.47 -3.22 4.88
CA LYS A 376 -21.57 -2.95 3.43
C LYS A 376 -20.33 -3.45 2.69
N ILE A 377 -19.14 -3.21 3.23
CA ILE A 377 -17.87 -3.73 2.68
C ILE A 377 -17.90 -5.25 2.63
N GLU A 378 -18.26 -5.91 3.75
CA GLU A 378 -18.32 -7.37 3.77
C GLU A 378 -19.34 -7.92 2.78
N LYS A 379 -20.54 -7.33 2.74
CA LYS A 379 -21.58 -7.71 1.78
C LYS A 379 -21.11 -7.55 0.34
N PHE A 380 -20.46 -6.44 0.01
CA PHE A 380 -19.92 -6.19 -1.32
C PHE A 380 -18.87 -7.26 -1.68
N ILE A 381 -17.96 -7.58 -0.77
CA ILE A 381 -16.96 -8.64 -1.01
C ILE A 381 -17.64 -10.01 -1.22
N GLU A 382 -18.68 -10.34 -0.45
CA GLU A 382 -19.44 -11.60 -0.68
C GLU A 382 -20.12 -11.63 -2.05
N THR A 383 -20.47 -10.48 -2.65
CA THR A 383 -20.99 -10.45 -4.03
C THR A 383 -19.93 -10.75 -5.08
N LEU A 384 -18.68 -10.36 -4.84
CA LEU A 384 -17.55 -10.65 -5.74
C LEU A 384 -16.99 -12.07 -5.54
N TYR A 385 -16.89 -12.51 -4.28
CA TYR A 385 -16.32 -13.80 -3.87
C TYR A 385 -17.25 -14.49 -2.88
N PRO A 386 -18.32 -15.15 -3.36
CA PRO A 386 -19.29 -15.81 -2.48
C PRO A 386 -18.65 -16.91 -1.65
N THR A 387 -18.80 -16.84 -0.32
CA THR A 387 -18.34 -17.93 0.55
C THR A 387 -19.13 -19.21 0.28
N GLN A 388 -18.42 -20.28 -0.11
CA GLN A 388 -19.02 -21.60 -0.30
C GLN A 388 -19.23 -22.27 1.06
N ASN A 389 -20.43 -22.11 1.62
CA ASN A 389 -20.90 -22.83 2.80
C ASN A 389 -21.85 -23.96 2.35
N ALA A 390 -22.08 -24.97 3.20
CA ALA A 390 -23.03 -26.06 2.92
C ALA A 390 -24.47 -25.60 2.57
N ARG A 391 -24.83 -24.35 2.89
CA ARG A 391 -26.07 -23.69 2.46
C ARG A 391 -25.98 -23.06 1.06
N THR A 392 -24.85 -22.48 0.67
CA THR A 392 -24.61 -21.92 -0.67
C THR A 392 -24.37 -23.01 -1.71
N LEU A 393 -23.66 -24.08 -1.34
CA LEU A 393 -23.47 -25.29 -2.17
C LEU A 393 -24.77 -26.04 -2.47
N LYS A 394 -25.80 -25.91 -1.62
CA LYS A 394 -27.14 -26.47 -1.89
C LYS A 394 -27.93 -25.66 -2.94
N VAL A 395 -27.45 -24.47 -3.33
CA VAL A 395 -28.21 -23.51 -4.15
C VAL A 395 -27.61 -23.34 -5.55
N THR A 396 -26.37 -23.75 -5.80
CA THR A 396 -25.72 -23.52 -7.11
C THR A 396 -25.13 -24.79 -7.71
N ASP A 397 -25.91 -25.43 -8.57
CA ASP A 397 -25.42 -26.10 -9.78
C ASP A 397 -25.99 -25.36 -11.01
N ALA A 398 -25.29 -25.50 -12.15
CA ALA A 398 -25.35 -24.66 -13.35
C ALA A 398 -26.68 -24.64 -14.14
N SER A 399 -27.83 -24.88 -13.52
CA SER A 399 -29.14 -24.91 -14.19
C SER A 399 -30.28 -24.18 -13.47
N GLY A 400 -30.05 -23.53 -12.33
CA GLY A 400 -31.01 -22.57 -11.77
C GLY A 400 -32.39 -23.12 -11.37
N THR A 401 -32.52 -24.42 -11.09
CA THR A 401 -33.76 -25.01 -10.57
C THR A 401 -33.60 -25.53 -9.14
N THR A 402 -34.53 -25.13 -8.27
CA THR A 402 -34.67 -25.61 -6.89
C THR A 402 -35.08 -27.09 -6.90
N GLN A 403 -34.31 -27.98 -6.28
CA GLN A 403 -34.71 -29.39 -6.08
C GLN A 403 -35.02 -29.74 -4.62
N ALA A 404 -35.99 -30.64 -4.49
CA ALA A 404 -36.52 -31.23 -3.27
C ALA A 404 -35.47 -32.08 -2.52
N PRO A 405 -35.72 -32.46 -1.24
CA PRO A 405 -34.73 -33.16 -0.41
C PRO A 405 -34.29 -34.50 -1.03
N LEU A 406 -32.98 -34.78 -0.99
CA LEU A 406 -32.37 -36.03 -1.45
C LEU A 406 -32.94 -37.26 -0.71
N SER A 407 -33.03 -38.40 -1.41
CA SER A 407 -33.49 -39.66 -0.81
C SER A 407 -32.49 -40.21 0.22
N PRO A 408 -32.93 -41.00 1.22
CA PRO A 408 -32.08 -41.53 2.30
C PRO A 408 -30.90 -42.40 1.85
N GLU A 409 -30.93 -42.91 0.62
CA GLU A 409 -29.89 -43.77 0.06
C GLU A 409 -28.68 -42.97 -0.44
N ALA A 410 -28.91 -41.80 -1.02
CA ALA A 410 -27.84 -40.91 -1.50
C ALA A 410 -27.01 -40.30 -0.35
N GLU A 411 -27.64 -40.02 0.80
CA GLU A 411 -26.94 -39.55 2.00
C GLU A 411 -26.00 -40.61 2.61
N LYS A 412 -26.37 -41.89 2.51
CA LYS A 412 -25.51 -42.99 2.98
C LYS A 412 -24.29 -43.20 2.09
N GLN A 413 -24.43 -43.04 0.78
CA GLN A 413 -23.31 -43.15 -0.15
C GLN A 413 -22.31 -42.01 0.07
N LYS A 414 -22.78 -40.78 0.22
CA LYS A 414 -21.92 -39.62 0.45
C LYS A 414 -21.15 -39.69 1.76
N LYS A 415 -21.77 -40.18 2.84
CA LYS A 415 -21.08 -40.42 4.11
C LYS A 415 -19.99 -41.49 4.02
N LYS A 416 -20.18 -42.53 3.20
CA LYS A 416 -19.14 -43.53 2.94
C LYS A 416 -17.96 -42.92 2.16
N GLU A 417 -18.25 -42.12 1.14
CA GLU A 417 -17.20 -41.43 0.36
C GLU A 417 -16.39 -40.44 1.22
N GLU A 418 -17.06 -39.71 2.13
CA GLU A 418 -16.39 -38.81 3.07
C GLU A 418 -15.54 -39.56 4.11
N GLU A 419 -15.99 -40.73 4.58
CA GLU A 419 -15.19 -41.58 5.48
C GLU A 419 -13.98 -42.17 4.77
N GLU A 420 -14.13 -42.63 3.53
CA GLU A 420 -13.03 -43.15 2.70
C GLU A 420 -11.98 -42.06 2.42
N ALA A 421 -12.40 -40.86 2.02
CA ALA A 421 -11.48 -39.73 1.79
C ALA A 421 -10.70 -39.31 3.06
N ARG A 422 -11.33 -39.43 4.23
CA ARG A 422 -10.67 -39.14 5.51
C ARG A 422 -9.59 -40.18 5.82
N TRP A 423 -9.86 -41.46 5.55
CA TRP A 423 -8.87 -42.52 5.72
C TRP A 423 -7.73 -42.42 4.71
N ASP A 424 -8.01 -42.07 3.45
CA ASP A 424 -6.97 -41.82 2.44
C ASP A 424 -6.01 -40.70 2.86
N THR A 425 -6.55 -39.60 3.40
CA THR A 425 -5.74 -38.50 3.94
C THR A 425 -4.83 -38.96 5.08
N VAL A 426 -5.35 -39.81 5.97
CA VAL A 426 -4.58 -40.39 7.09
C VAL A 426 -3.48 -41.31 6.58
N TYR A 427 -3.77 -42.18 5.60
CA TYR A 427 -2.78 -43.09 5.01
C TYR A 427 -1.66 -42.34 4.30
N ILE A 428 -1.97 -41.29 3.54
CA ILE A 428 -0.97 -40.44 2.88
C ILE A 428 -0.09 -39.75 3.94
N GLY A 429 -0.69 -39.20 5.00
CA GLY A 429 0.06 -38.60 6.11
C GLY A 429 1.02 -39.60 6.75
N LEU A 430 0.53 -40.81 7.06
CA LEU A 430 1.33 -41.87 7.67
C LEU A 430 2.48 -42.32 6.76
N ALA A 431 2.24 -42.46 5.45
CA ALA A 431 3.25 -42.82 4.47
C ALA A 431 4.38 -41.78 4.42
N VAL A 432 4.05 -40.48 4.40
CA VAL A 432 5.03 -39.38 4.38
C VAL A 432 5.88 -39.35 5.66
N PHE A 433 5.25 -39.47 6.84
CA PHE A 433 6.01 -39.54 8.11
C PHE A 433 6.94 -40.75 8.15
N THR A 434 6.51 -41.88 7.63
CA THR A 434 7.32 -43.11 7.59
C THR A 434 8.52 -42.95 6.65
N THR A 435 8.33 -42.32 5.48
CA THR A 435 9.44 -42.08 4.53
C THR A 435 10.46 -41.10 5.08
N ILE A 436 10.00 -39.99 5.67
CA ILE A 436 10.90 -39.01 6.31
C ILE A 436 11.68 -39.67 7.46
N GLY A 437 11.02 -40.50 8.28
CA GLY A 437 11.66 -41.25 9.35
C GLY A 437 12.76 -42.19 8.84
N LEU A 438 12.48 -42.97 7.78
CA LEU A 438 13.46 -43.88 7.17
C LEU A 438 14.66 -43.15 6.57
N ILE A 439 14.43 -42.04 5.86
CA ILE A 439 15.50 -41.20 5.30
C ILE A 439 16.36 -40.63 6.42
N THR A 440 15.75 -40.14 7.50
CA THR A 440 16.46 -39.58 8.66
C THR A 440 17.32 -40.64 9.35
N LEU A 441 16.77 -41.84 9.57
CA LEU A 441 17.51 -42.98 10.15
C LEU A 441 18.68 -43.41 9.27
N ALA A 442 18.49 -43.46 7.95
CA ALA A 442 19.55 -43.77 7.01
C ALA A 442 20.67 -42.72 7.06
N MET A 443 20.32 -41.43 7.07
CA MET A 443 21.27 -40.32 7.16
C MET A 443 22.07 -40.35 8.47
N VAL A 444 21.42 -40.60 9.60
CA VAL A 444 22.08 -40.70 10.92
C VAL A 444 22.98 -41.94 10.98
N GLY A 445 22.52 -43.08 10.45
CA GLY A 445 23.31 -44.32 10.38
C GLY A 445 24.56 -44.17 9.51
N LEU A 446 24.45 -43.51 8.36
CA LEU A 446 25.57 -43.25 7.46
C LEU A 446 26.59 -42.29 8.09
N ALA A 447 26.11 -41.25 8.79
CA ALA A 447 26.97 -40.34 9.55
C ALA A 447 27.70 -41.04 10.70
N TRP A 448 27.03 -41.96 11.42
CA TRP A 448 27.67 -42.79 12.46
C TRP A 448 28.76 -43.69 11.88
N MET A 449 28.47 -44.36 10.75
CA MET A 449 29.42 -45.24 10.07
C MET A 449 30.65 -44.50 9.52
N LEU A 450 30.50 -43.22 9.16
CA LEU A 450 31.57 -42.31 8.76
C LEU A 450 32.30 -41.64 9.96
N GLY A 451 32.03 -42.09 11.20
CA GLY A 451 32.78 -41.70 12.39
C GLY A 451 32.24 -40.48 13.14
N ALA A 452 30.98 -40.09 12.92
CA ALA A 452 30.35 -39.01 13.69
C ALA A 452 30.15 -39.41 15.16
N ARG A 453 30.76 -38.64 16.07
CA ARG A 453 30.64 -38.79 17.52
C ARG A 453 29.45 -38.00 18.07
N PHE A 454 28.28 -38.64 18.05
CA PHE A 454 27.01 -38.05 18.51
C PHE A 454 26.95 -37.80 20.03
N ASP A 455 27.77 -38.52 20.79
CA ASP A 455 28.04 -38.35 22.22
C ASP A 455 28.50 -36.92 22.57
N LEU A 456 29.50 -36.41 21.83
CA LEU A 456 30.00 -35.03 22.00
C LEU A 456 29.00 -33.97 21.52
N ALA A 457 28.25 -34.27 20.47
CA ALA A 457 27.23 -33.36 19.94
C ALA A 457 26.05 -33.19 20.92
N PHE A 458 25.65 -34.27 21.59
CA PHE A 458 24.58 -34.23 22.59
C PHE A 458 25.02 -33.54 23.89
N GLU A 459 26.24 -33.78 24.37
CA GLU A 459 26.81 -33.06 25.52
C GLU A 459 26.94 -31.55 25.25
N GLN A 460 27.36 -31.15 24.05
CA GLN A 460 27.44 -29.72 23.68
C GLN A 460 26.07 -29.04 23.56
N LEU A 461 25.05 -29.79 23.12
CA LEU A 461 23.68 -29.29 23.03
C LEU A 461 23.04 -29.11 24.42
N LEU A 462 23.26 -30.07 25.33
CA LEU A 462 22.83 -29.99 26.74
C LEU A 462 23.58 -28.91 27.52
N ALA A 463 24.84 -28.64 27.17
CA ALA A 463 25.63 -27.53 27.73
C ALA A 463 25.29 -26.15 27.12
N GLY A 464 24.34 -26.05 26.19
CA GLY A 464 23.83 -24.78 25.64
C GLY A 464 24.72 -24.09 24.60
N ASN A 465 25.75 -24.76 24.08
CA ASN A 465 26.65 -24.19 23.07
C ASN A 465 26.17 -24.53 21.65
N LEU A 466 25.35 -23.66 21.04
CA LEU A 466 24.82 -23.82 19.69
C LEU A 466 25.70 -23.23 18.56
N ARG A 467 26.98 -22.91 18.84
CA ARG A 467 27.95 -22.47 17.82
C ARG A 467 29.25 -23.27 17.92
N PRO A 468 29.87 -23.65 16.79
CA PRO A 468 31.15 -24.35 16.82
C PRO A 468 32.27 -23.42 17.32
N PRO A 469 33.29 -23.93 18.02
CA PRO A 469 34.39 -23.11 18.54
C PRO A 469 35.23 -22.48 17.40
N GLU A 470 35.72 -21.26 17.63
CA GLU A 470 36.41 -20.40 16.63
C GLU A 470 37.62 -21.05 15.92
N ASN A 471 38.16 -22.14 16.46
CA ASN A 471 39.31 -22.84 15.88
C ASN A 471 38.97 -23.83 14.74
N ALA A 472 37.69 -24.09 14.46
CA ALA A 472 37.28 -24.96 13.35
C ALA A 472 37.61 -24.34 11.96
N ALA A 473 37.62 -23.01 11.85
CA ALA A 473 37.94 -22.31 10.61
C ALA A 473 39.43 -22.43 10.21
N VAL A 474 40.33 -22.66 11.18
CA VAL A 474 41.77 -22.81 10.93
C VAL A 474 42.11 -24.22 10.43
N ILE A 475 41.41 -25.26 10.92
CA ILE A 475 41.59 -26.65 10.49
C ILE A 475 40.96 -26.87 9.09
N ALA A 476 39.84 -26.22 8.78
CA ALA A 476 39.24 -26.31 7.44
C ALA A 476 40.12 -25.65 6.35
N ARG A 477 40.88 -24.59 6.69
CA ARG A 477 41.81 -23.95 5.75
C ARG A 477 43.05 -24.79 5.46
N SER A 478 43.56 -25.56 6.43
CA SER A 478 44.71 -26.45 6.19
C SER A 478 44.33 -27.69 5.37
N ALA A 479 43.15 -28.26 5.60
CA ALA A 479 42.62 -29.38 4.81
C ALA A 479 42.31 -28.99 3.34
N GLY A 480 41.80 -27.77 3.11
CA GLY A 480 41.54 -27.25 1.77
C GLY A 480 42.81 -26.99 0.94
N ALA A 481 43.94 -26.69 1.59
CA ALA A 481 45.23 -26.50 0.91
C ALA A 481 45.83 -27.82 0.41
N SER A 482 45.74 -28.90 1.20
CA SER A 482 46.17 -30.24 0.77
C SER A 482 45.33 -30.82 -0.37
N LEU A 483 44.02 -30.53 -0.41
CA LEU A 483 43.13 -30.96 -1.50
C LEU A 483 43.33 -30.19 -2.81
N ARG A 484 43.76 -28.92 -2.75
CA ARG A 484 44.16 -28.15 -3.96
C ARG A 484 45.50 -28.63 -4.54
N ALA A 485 46.45 -29.02 -3.70
CA ALA A 485 47.73 -29.59 -4.14
C ALA A 485 47.57 -30.99 -4.77
N ALA A 486 46.61 -31.80 -4.30
CA ALA A 486 46.31 -33.11 -4.87
C ALA A 486 45.53 -33.05 -6.20
N ARG A 487 44.78 -31.96 -6.46
CA ARG A 487 44.08 -31.76 -7.75
C ARG A 487 44.99 -31.23 -8.86
N SER A 488 46.06 -30.50 -8.55
CA SER A 488 47.03 -30.03 -9.56
C SER A 488 47.98 -31.12 -10.06
N THR A 489 48.22 -32.18 -9.26
CA THR A 489 49.06 -33.33 -9.68
C THR A 489 48.29 -34.37 -10.51
N VAL A 490 46.97 -34.46 -10.38
CA VAL A 490 46.13 -35.36 -11.21
C VAL A 490 45.81 -34.75 -12.58
N SER A 491 45.82 -33.42 -12.72
CA SER A 491 45.61 -32.73 -14.00
C SER A 491 46.84 -32.73 -14.93
N ALA A 492 48.02 -33.13 -14.46
CA ALA A 492 49.26 -33.14 -15.23
C ALA A 492 49.64 -34.53 -15.80
N HIS A 493 48.78 -35.55 -15.64
CA HIS A 493 49.01 -36.91 -16.13
C HIS A 493 47.97 -37.40 -17.16
N ASN A 494 47.15 -36.50 -17.72
CA ASN A 494 46.18 -36.82 -18.78
C ASN A 494 46.40 -36.04 -20.09
N GLU A 495 47.59 -35.47 -20.30
CA GLU A 495 48.08 -35.08 -21.63
C GLU A 495 49.43 -35.77 -21.89
N LEU A 496 49.35 -37.03 -22.29
CA LEU A 496 50.26 -37.73 -23.21
C LEU A 496 49.56 -38.97 -23.76
#